data_AF-A0A9Q4D5J6-F1
#
_entry.id   AF-A0A9Q4D5J6-F1
#
_cell.length_a   1.000
_cell.length_b   1.000
_cell.length_c   1.000
_cell.angle_alpha   90.00
_cell.angle_beta   90.00
_cell.angle_gamma   90.00
#
_symmetry.space_group_name_H-M   'P 1'
#
loop_
_entity.id
_entity.type
_entity.pdbx_description
1 polymer ?
#
loop_
_entity_poly.entity_id
_entity_poly.type
_entity_poly.pdbx_seq_one_letter_code
_entity_poly.pdbx_strand_id
1 'polypeptide(L)'
;MRYNKRVSFSKETKGSYNPKTSKYDVKEQVYNEVPCNISPLSPQRTNLEYGDVTKDINVIRLNGYFEPQVTHAYIKGVKHIITKRIDYEHDTVFYAEEVK
;
A
#
# COMPACT_ATOMS: atom_id res chain seq x y z
N MET A 1 1.75 12.49 -16.49
CA MET A 1 1.33 11.18 -15.91
C MET A 1 -0.19 11.13 -15.86
N ARG A 2 -0.83 9.98 -16.11
CA ARG A 2 -2.31 9.85 -16.04
C ARG A 2 -2.72 9.17 -14.73
N TYR A 3 -3.70 9.73 -14.02
CA TYR A 3 -4.29 9.20 -12.78
C TYR A 3 -5.62 8.48 -13.06
N ASN A 4 -5.59 7.51 -13.97
CA ASN A 4 -6.79 6.79 -14.42
C ASN A 4 -7.06 5.51 -13.62
N LYS A 5 -6.17 5.13 -12.72
CA LYS A 5 -6.34 3.95 -11.86
C LYS A 5 -6.92 4.40 -10.51
N ARG A 6 -7.59 3.48 -9.82
CA ARG A 6 -8.12 3.67 -8.48
C ARG A 6 -7.49 2.64 -7.55
N VAL A 7 -7.26 3.04 -6.31
CA VAL A 7 -6.76 2.19 -5.24
C VAL A 7 -7.53 2.49 -3.97
N SER A 8 -7.91 1.46 -3.23
CA SER A 8 -8.43 1.62 -1.87
C SER A 8 -7.31 1.36 -0.89
N PHE A 9 -7.07 2.28 0.04
CA PHE A 9 -6.13 2.03 1.11
C PHE A 9 -6.83 1.45 2.32
N SER A 10 -6.12 0.68 3.15
CA SER A 10 -6.61 0.32 4.46
C SER A 10 -5.54 0.49 5.53
N LYS A 11 -6.00 0.68 6.76
CA LYS A 11 -5.18 0.66 7.96
C LYS A 11 -5.60 -0.52 8.82
N GLU A 12 -4.72 -1.49 8.94
CA GLU A 12 -4.85 -2.55 9.92
C GLU A 12 -4.27 -2.10 11.25
N THR A 13 -5.04 -2.32 12.31
CA THR A 13 -4.65 -2.06 13.69
C THR A 13 -4.86 -3.32 14.51
N LYS A 14 -3.90 -3.60 15.40
CA LYS A 14 -4.07 -4.65 16.40
C LYS A 14 -5.15 -4.20 17.37
N GLY A 15 -6.29 -4.89 17.36
CA GLY A 15 -7.41 -4.68 18.26
C GLY A 15 -7.16 -5.33 19.62
N SER A 16 -8.23 -5.42 20.41
CA SER A 16 -8.19 -6.02 21.74
C SER A 16 -7.94 -7.53 21.66
N TYR A 17 -7.37 -8.08 22.74
CA TYR A 17 -7.25 -9.53 22.89
C TYR A 17 -8.63 -10.16 23.02
N ASN A 18 -8.93 -11.14 22.18
CA ASN A 18 -10.17 -11.90 22.24
C ASN A 18 -9.94 -13.19 23.02
N PRO A 19 -10.39 -13.29 24.29
CA PRO A 19 -10.13 -14.46 25.13
C PRO A 19 -10.86 -15.73 24.65
N LYS A 20 -11.82 -15.62 23.73
CA LYS A 20 -12.51 -16.79 23.15
C LYS A 20 -11.72 -17.47 22.05
N THR A 21 -10.91 -16.72 21.31
CA THR A 21 -10.10 -17.23 20.19
C THR A 21 -8.61 -17.26 20.51
N SER A 22 -8.23 -16.78 21.70
CA SER A 22 -6.85 -16.60 22.16
C SER A 22 -5.98 -15.82 21.16
N LYS A 23 -6.60 -14.93 20.38
CA LYS A 23 -5.96 -14.12 19.34
C LYS A 23 -6.33 -12.66 19.52
N TYR A 24 -5.47 -11.77 19.04
CA TYR A 24 -5.82 -10.36 18.91
C TYR A 24 -6.75 -10.19 17.72
N ASP A 25 -7.87 -9.49 17.91
CA ASP A 25 -8.72 -9.11 16.79
C ASP A 25 -7.98 -8.13 15.89
N VAL A 26 -7.98 -8.34 14.57
CA VAL A 26 -7.45 -7.37 13.62
C VAL A 26 -8.59 -6.45 13.20
N LYS A 27 -8.47 -5.16 13.49
CA LYS A 27 -9.40 -4.15 12.98
C LYS A 27 -8.82 -3.53 11.73
N GLU A 28 -9.50 -3.71 10.60
CA GLU A 28 -9.17 -3.06 9.35
C GLU A 28 -10.12 -1.88 9.11
N GLN A 29 -9.56 -0.70 8.90
CA GLN A 29 -10.29 0.47 8.43
C GLN A 29 -9.96 0.68 6.96
N VAL A 30 -10.95 0.49 6.08
CA VAL A 30 -10.82 0.73 4.64
C VAL A 30 -11.22 2.16 4.32
N TYR A 31 -10.39 2.85 3.54
CA TYR A 31 -10.63 4.21 3.06
C TYR A 31 -11.25 4.19 1.66
N ASN A 32 -11.83 5.32 1.26
CA ASN A 32 -12.40 5.50 -0.06
C ASN A 32 -11.36 5.34 -1.17
N GLU A 33 -11.82 4.93 -2.36
CA GLU A 33 -10.98 4.80 -3.54
C GLU A 33 -10.40 6.16 -3.96
N VAL A 34 -9.07 6.21 -4.10
CA VAL A 34 -8.33 7.41 -4.51
C VAL A 34 -7.82 7.23 -5.94
N PRO A 35 -7.98 8.24 -6.83
CA PRO A 35 -7.35 8.21 -8.14
C PRO A 35 -5.82 8.26 -8.01
N CYS A 36 -5.15 7.33 -8.68
CA CYS A 36 -3.71 7.15 -8.58
C CYS A 36 -3.09 6.78 -9.93
N ASN A 37 -1.77 6.92 -10.00
CA ASN A 37 -0.96 6.26 -11.01
C ASN A 37 -0.30 5.03 -10.39
N ILE A 38 -0.38 3.87 -11.05
CA ILE A 38 0.26 2.64 -10.59
C ILE A 38 1.24 2.20 -11.66
N SER A 39 2.50 2.07 -11.28
CA SER A 39 3.60 1.62 -12.15
C SER A 39 4.39 0.51 -11.45
N PRO A 40 4.64 -0.63 -12.12
CA PRO A 40 5.49 -1.67 -11.55
C PRO A 40 6.93 -1.17 -11.46
N LEU A 41 7.64 -1.58 -10.40
CA LEU A 41 9.06 -1.31 -10.26
C LEU A 41 9.85 -2.27 -11.16
N SER A 42 10.81 -1.75 -11.92
CA SER A 42 11.69 -2.58 -12.76
C SER A 42 12.57 -3.50 -11.89
N PRO A 43 12.87 -4.73 -12.32
CA PRO A 43 13.69 -5.68 -11.53
C PRO A 43 15.03 -5.11 -11.05
N GLN A 44 15.69 -4.27 -11.86
CA GLN A 44 16.93 -3.58 -11.49
C GLN A 44 16.75 -2.67 -10.26
N ARG A 45 15.65 -1.91 -10.22
CA ARG A 45 15.32 -1.04 -9.08
C ARG A 45 14.83 -1.82 -7.87
N THR A 46 14.10 -2.91 -8.09
CA THR A 46 13.71 -3.83 -7.01
C THR A 46 14.94 -4.42 -6.33
N ASN A 47 15.93 -4.88 -7.10
CA ASN A 47 17.19 -5.39 -6.55
C ASN A 47 17.97 -4.33 -5.77
N LEU A 48 18.01 -3.09 -6.28
CA LEU A 48 18.70 -1.99 -5.59
C LEU A 48 18.04 -1.60 -4.26
N GLU A 49 16.71 -1.52 -4.21
CA GLU A 49 15.98 -1.07 -3.01
C GLU A 49 15.72 -2.21 -2.00
N TYR A 50 15.55 -3.46 -2.48
CA TYR A 50 15.09 -4.59 -1.65
C TYR A 50 16.04 -5.79 -1.67
N GLY A 51 17.10 -5.79 -2.48
CA GLY A 51 18.07 -6.90 -2.58
C GLY A 51 17.51 -8.18 -3.22
N ASP A 52 16.27 -8.14 -3.72
CA ASP A 52 15.58 -9.30 -4.29
C ASP A 52 14.81 -8.90 -5.56
N VAL A 53 15.18 -9.52 -6.68
CA VAL A 53 14.55 -9.29 -7.99
C VAL A 53 13.17 -9.93 -8.13
N THR A 54 12.83 -10.87 -7.25
CA THR A 54 11.58 -11.64 -7.32
C THR A 54 10.40 -10.95 -6.67
N LYS A 55 10.64 -9.85 -5.94
CA LYS A 55 9.59 -9.05 -5.31
C LYS A 55 8.80 -8.25 -6.34
N ASP A 56 7.51 -8.52 -6.44
CA ASP A 56 6.55 -7.76 -7.24
C ASP A 56 6.15 -6.48 -6.50
N ILE A 57 6.91 -5.40 -6.71
CA ILE A 57 6.68 -4.09 -6.10
C ILE A 57 5.95 -3.17 -7.07
N ASN A 58 4.79 -2.69 -6.65
CA ASN A 58 4.01 -1.66 -7.33
C ASN A 58 4.24 -0.29 -6.69
N VAL A 59 4.52 0.72 -7.52
CA VAL A 59 4.62 2.12 -7.09
C VAL A 59 3.30 2.82 -7.36
N ILE A 60 2.64 3.26 -6.30
CA ILE A 60 1.37 4.00 -6.34
C ILE A 60 1.68 5.48 -6.10
N ARG A 61 1.39 6.34 -7.07
CA ARG A 61 1.50 7.80 -6.91
C ARG A 61 0.13 8.43 -6.84
N LEU A 62 -0.10 9.23 -5.81
CA LEU A 62 -1.27 10.06 -5.61
C LEU A 62 -0.95 11.49 -6.05
N ASN A 63 -1.97 12.19 -6.56
CA ASN A 63 -1.89 13.63 -6.80
C ASN A 63 -2.29 14.33 -5.51
N GLY A 64 -1.37 15.09 -4.94
CA GLY A 64 -1.57 15.78 -3.67
C GLY A 64 -1.11 14.98 -2.45
N TYR A 65 -1.22 15.65 -1.32
CA TYR A 65 -0.83 15.13 -0.02
C TYR A 65 -1.90 14.17 0.53
N PHE A 66 -1.47 12.99 0.95
CA PHE A 66 -2.35 11.98 1.53
C PHE A 66 -2.10 11.83 3.04
N GLU A 67 -2.90 12.52 3.85
CA GLU A 67 -2.76 12.53 5.31
C GLU A 67 -2.85 11.15 5.99
N PRO A 68 -3.79 10.25 5.63
CA PRO A 68 -4.00 9.03 6.38
C PRO A 68 -2.77 8.12 6.40
N GLN A 69 -2.43 7.60 7.59
CA GLN A 69 -1.48 6.50 7.71
C GLN A 69 -2.17 5.18 7.35
N VAL A 70 -1.60 4.49 6.37
CA VAL A 70 -2.16 3.28 5.76
C VAL A 70 -1.12 2.17 5.80
N THR A 71 -1.56 0.93 5.96
CA THR A 71 -0.70 -0.24 6.01
C THR A 71 -0.85 -1.13 4.79
N HIS A 72 -2.02 -1.11 4.15
CA HIS A 72 -2.28 -1.91 2.96
C HIS A 72 -2.92 -1.07 1.86
N ALA A 73 -2.79 -1.56 0.63
CA ALA A 73 -3.43 -1.04 -0.56
C ALA A 73 -4.14 -2.19 -1.31
N TYR A 74 -5.35 -1.93 -1.77
CA TYR A 74 -6.13 -2.84 -2.60
C TYR A 74 -6.12 -2.33 -4.03
N ILE A 75 -5.39 -3.02 -4.89
CA ILE A 75 -5.32 -2.73 -6.32
C ILE A 75 -6.14 -3.79 -7.04
N LYS A 76 -7.24 -3.40 -7.67
CA LYS A 76 -8.17 -4.33 -8.36
C LYS A 76 -8.64 -5.50 -7.47
N GLY A 77 -8.83 -5.25 -6.17
CA GLY A 77 -9.22 -6.27 -5.20
C GLY A 77 -8.08 -7.14 -4.65
N VAL A 78 -6.85 -7.00 -5.17
CA VAL A 78 -5.67 -7.70 -4.66
C VAL A 78 -5.02 -6.89 -3.54
N LYS A 79 -4.78 -7.54 -2.40
CA LYS A 79 -4.18 -6.92 -1.22
C LYS A 79 -2.67 -6.81 -1.38
N HIS A 80 -2.15 -5.61 -1.14
CA HIS A 80 -0.74 -5.31 -1.14
C HIS A 80 -0.35 -4.69 0.20
N ILE A 81 0.80 -5.07 0.74
CA ILE A 81 1.40 -4.43 1.93
C ILE A 81 2.17 -3.20 1.49
N ILE A 82 1.97 -2.08 2.17
CA ILE A 82 2.76 -0.88 1.94
C ILE A 82 4.11 -1.04 2.64
N THR A 83 5.18 -1.08 1.87
CA THR A 83 6.55 -1.23 2.37
C THR A 83 7.22 0.10 2.63
N LYS A 84 6.88 1.14 1.85
CA LYS A 84 7.50 2.46 1.92
C LYS A 84 6.51 3.54 1.52
N ARG A 85 6.57 4.68 2.21
CA ARG A 85 5.85 5.91 1.89
C ARG A 85 6.86 7.04 1.71
N ILE A 86 6.67 7.84 0.68
CA ILE A 86 7.46 9.05 0.40
C ILE A 86 6.48 10.19 0.13
N ASP A 87 6.59 11.25 0.92
CA ASP A 87 5.80 12.46 0.75
C ASP A 87 6.66 13.53 0.05
N TYR A 88 6.20 13.97 -1.11
CA TYR A 88 6.71 15.14 -1.82
C TYR A 88 5.75 16.32 -1.61
N GLU A 89 6.18 17.53 -1.95
CA GLU A 89 5.38 18.76 -1.76
C GLU A 89 4.01 18.73 -2.45
N HIS A 90 3.90 18.00 -3.57
CA HIS A 90 2.67 17.91 -4.37
C HIS A 90 2.18 16.49 -4.63
N ASP A 91 2.90 15.46 -4.19
CA ASP A 91 2.58 14.07 -4.48
C ASP A 91 2.91 13.18 -3.28
N THR A 92 2.06 12.20 -3.01
CA THR A 92 2.41 11.09 -2.10
C THR A 92 2.66 9.82 -2.90
N VAL A 93 3.78 9.16 -2.64
CA VAL A 93 4.19 7.92 -3.32
C VAL A 93 4.27 6.77 -2.32
N PHE A 94 3.62 5.66 -2.66
CA PHE A 94 3.66 4.41 -1.91
C PHE A 94 4.33 3.32 -2.72
N TYR A 95 5.13 2.51 -2.06
CA TYR A 95 5.61 1.24 -2.58
C TYR A 95 4.79 0.15 -1.91
N ALA A 96 4.21 -0.72 -2.73
CA ALA A 96 3.31 -1.76 -2.28
C ALA A 96 3.76 -3.11 -2.85
N GLU A 97 3.95 -4.09 -1.98
CA GLU A 97 4.30 -5.47 -2.33
C GLU A 97 3.04 -6.32 -2.35
N GLU A 98 2.84 -7.11 -3.40
CA GLU A 98 1.73 -8.06 -3.45
C GLU A 98 1.92 -9.16 -2.39
N VAL A 99 0.89 -9.39 -1.57
CA VAL A 99 0.90 -10.49 -0.60
C VAL A 99 0.18 -11.67 -1.21
N LYS A 100 0.92 -12.75 -1.49
CA LYS A 100 0.37 -14.04 -1.95
C LYS A 100 0.05 -14.95 -0.77
#